data_AF-A0A9W6VDC3-F1
#
_entry.id   AF-A0A9W6VDC3-F1
#
_cell.length_a   1.000
_cell.length_b   1.000
_cell.length_c   1.000
_cell.angle_alpha   90.00
_cell.angle_beta   90.00
_cell.angle_gamma   90.00
#
_symmetry.space_group_name_H-M   'P 1'
#
loop_
_entity.id
_entity.type
_entity.pdbx_description
1 polymer ?
#
loop_
_entity_poly.entity_id
_entity_poly.type
_entity_poly.pdbx_seq_one_letter_code
_entity_poly.pdbx_strand_id
1 'polypeptide(L)'
;MDEMDLPGHRGAITDLRPHCDCGWAADRHFRTSGEAIEHWFRAHALPEVESQPPSWLLVKSDVLREQVEELIRTRPEVALKLLREVESWHRPLTQRAVAAARTSGASWTDVGQALGVTRQAAHERFRELG
;
A
#
# COMPACT_ATOMS: atom_id res chain seq x y z
N MET A 1 -9.44 24.80 -12.56
CA MET A 1 -10.24 24.12 -11.52
C MET A 1 -9.34 22.99 -11.08
N ASP A 2 -8.70 23.13 -9.92
CA ASP A 2 -7.75 22.13 -9.44
C ASP A 2 -8.52 20.84 -9.17
N GLU A 3 -8.15 19.79 -9.89
CA GLU A 3 -8.84 18.51 -9.85
C GLU A 3 -8.54 17.82 -8.51
N MET A 4 -9.54 17.67 -7.65
CA MET A 4 -9.45 16.90 -6.40
C MET A 4 -9.55 15.40 -6.73
N ASP A 5 -8.57 14.86 -7.44
CA ASP A 5 -8.52 13.45 -7.81
C ASP A 5 -7.09 12.91 -7.56
N LEU A 6 -7.03 11.81 -6.81
CA LEU A 6 -5.85 11.00 -6.59
C LEU A 6 -6.27 9.52 -6.73
N PRO A 7 -5.34 8.60 -7.07
CA PRO A 7 -5.68 7.19 -7.24
C PRO A 7 -6.48 6.62 -6.05
N GLY A 8 -7.74 6.27 -6.27
CA GLY A 8 -8.65 5.75 -5.24
C GLY A 8 -9.35 6.78 -4.37
N HIS A 9 -9.14 8.08 -4.62
CA HIS A 9 -9.70 9.18 -3.84
C HIS A 9 -10.18 10.31 -4.75
N ARG A 10 -11.50 10.45 -4.90
CA ARG A 10 -12.11 11.60 -5.57
C ARG A 10 -12.77 12.52 -4.56
N GLY A 11 -12.26 13.75 -4.47
CA GLY A 11 -12.75 14.79 -3.59
C GLY A 11 -13.82 15.68 -4.23
N ALA A 12 -14.71 16.20 -3.40
CA ALA A 12 -15.65 17.26 -3.75
C ALA A 12 -15.86 18.19 -2.56
N ILE A 13 -16.33 19.41 -2.81
CA ILE A 13 -16.59 20.41 -1.77
C ILE A 13 -18.08 20.77 -1.79
N THR A 14 -18.74 20.60 -0.65
CA THR A 14 -20.10 21.05 -0.41
C THR A 14 -20.07 22.02 0.77
N ASP A 15 -20.62 23.21 0.61
CA ASP A 15 -20.64 24.25 1.66
C ASP A 15 -19.25 24.54 2.28
N LEU A 16 -18.21 24.61 1.44
CA LEU A 16 -16.82 24.77 1.88
C LEU A 16 -16.29 23.67 2.81
N ARG A 17 -16.93 22.49 2.80
CA ARG A 17 -16.47 21.28 3.48
C ARG A 17 -16.08 20.21 2.46
N PRO A 18 -14.80 19.79 2.43
CA PRO A 18 -14.36 18.73 1.52
C PRO A 18 -14.82 17.36 2.04
N HIS A 19 -15.23 16.51 1.10
CA HIS A 19 -15.54 15.11 1.29
C HIS A 19 -14.94 14.29 0.15
N CYS A 20 -14.79 12.99 0.37
CA CYS A 20 -14.18 12.04 -0.54
C CYS A 20 -15.14 10.88 -0.82
N ASP A 21 -15.08 10.31 -2.01
CA ASP A 21 -15.86 9.13 -2.41
C ASP A 21 -15.56 7.89 -1.55
N CYS A 22 -14.39 7.81 -0.94
CA CYS A 22 -14.04 6.78 0.04
C CYS A 22 -14.76 6.91 1.40
N GLY A 23 -15.64 7.91 1.56
CA GLY A 23 -16.41 8.18 2.77
C GLY A 23 -15.76 9.14 3.77
N TRP A 24 -14.54 9.61 3.51
CA TRP A 24 -13.90 10.62 4.33
C TRP A 24 -14.60 11.98 4.17
N ALA A 25 -14.74 12.73 5.26
CA ALA A 25 -15.18 14.11 5.23
C ALA A 25 -14.46 14.90 6.32
N ALA A 26 -14.10 16.15 6.02
CA ALA A 26 -13.53 17.02 7.04
C ALA A 26 -14.50 17.20 8.21
N ASP A 27 -13.99 17.43 9.41
CA ASP A 27 -14.76 17.70 10.62
C ASP A 27 -15.28 19.14 10.70
N ARG A 28 -14.81 20.01 9.79
CA ARG A 28 -15.09 21.45 9.78
C ARG A 28 -15.31 22.00 8.37
N HIS A 29 -15.85 23.20 8.32
CA HIS A 29 -15.96 24.02 7.12
C HIS A 29 -14.74 24.95 7.02
N PHE A 30 -14.34 25.30 5.80
CA PHE A 30 -13.19 26.17 5.51
C PHE A 30 -13.63 27.54 5.04
N ARG A 31 -12.71 28.52 5.02
CA ARG A 31 -13.04 29.89 4.59
C ARG A 31 -13.08 30.03 3.07
N THR A 32 -12.30 29.20 2.38
CA THR A 32 -12.19 29.20 0.93
C THR A 32 -12.14 27.78 0.40
N SER A 33 -12.52 27.61 -0.87
CA SER A 33 -12.34 26.33 -1.58
C SER A 33 -10.86 25.92 -1.65
N GLY A 34 -9.93 26.87 -1.75
CA GLY A 34 -8.49 26.57 -1.75
C GLY A 34 -8.02 25.93 -0.44
N GLU A 35 -8.45 26.45 0.71
CA GLU A 35 -8.16 25.85 2.02
C GLU A 35 -8.78 24.45 2.16
N ALA A 36 -10.00 24.26 1.65
CA ALA A 36 -10.67 22.96 1.64
C ALA A 36 -9.93 21.93 0.77
N ILE A 37 -9.48 22.33 -0.43
CA ILE A 37 -8.68 21.48 -1.34
C ILE A 37 -7.37 21.09 -0.66
N GLU A 38 -6.62 22.08 -0.14
CA GLU A 38 -5.34 21.82 0.53
C GLU A 38 -5.50 20.89 1.73
N HIS A 39 -6.55 21.09 2.52
CA HIS A 39 -6.83 20.21 3.65
C HIS A 39 -7.16 18.78 3.21
N TRP A 40 -7.97 18.59 2.17
CA TRP A 40 -8.26 17.26 1.61
C TRP A 40 -6.99 16.56 1.14
N PHE A 41 -6.11 17.26 0.42
CA PHE A 41 -4.83 16.67 -0.01
C PHE A 41 -3.94 16.27 1.17
N ARG A 42 -3.68 17.20 2.10
CA ARG A 42 -2.69 16.99 3.17
C ARG A 42 -3.18 16.10 4.30
N ALA A 43 -4.46 16.21 4.68
CA ALA A 43 -5.00 15.50 5.85
C ALA A 43 -5.66 14.17 5.50
N HIS A 44 -5.82 13.85 4.21
CA HIS A 44 -6.49 12.64 3.78
C HIS A 44 -5.83 11.98 2.56
N ALA A 45 -5.96 12.56 1.36
CA ALA A 45 -5.71 11.81 0.14
C ALA A 45 -4.22 11.45 -0.05
N LEU A 46 -3.28 12.35 0.25
CA LEU A 46 -1.85 12.04 0.14
C LEU A 46 -1.38 10.99 1.17
N PRO A 47 -1.65 11.13 2.49
CA PRO A 47 -1.27 10.11 3.47
C PRO A 47 -1.82 8.71 3.15
N GLU A 48 -3.08 8.63 2.71
CA GLU A 48 -3.70 7.35 2.36
C GLU A 48 -3.03 6.72 1.13
N VAL A 49 -2.79 7.48 0.06
CA VAL A 49 -2.10 6.98 -1.14
C VAL A 49 -0.66 6.55 -0.81
N GLU A 50 0.06 7.31 0.00
CA GLU A 50 1.44 7.00 0.40
C GLU A 50 1.53 5.78 1.34
N SER A 51 0.45 5.42 2.02
CA SER A 51 0.37 4.22 2.87
C SER A 51 0.23 2.92 2.08
N GLN A 52 -0.13 3.00 0.79
CA GLN A 52 -0.38 1.85 -0.07
C GLN A 52 0.76 1.62 -1.06
N PRO A 53 0.98 0.37 -1.52
CA PRO A 53 1.85 0.12 -2.66
C PRO A 53 1.38 0.92 -3.89
N PRO A 54 2.30 1.54 -4.66
CA PRO A 54 1.92 2.25 -5.87
C PRO A 54 1.14 1.37 -6.84
N SER A 55 0.00 1.85 -7.34
CA SER A 55 -0.92 1.08 -8.20
C SER A 55 -0.24 0.50 -9.45
N TRP A 56 0.67 1.24 -10.07
CA TRP A 56 1.43 0.76 -11.23
C TRP A 56 2.28 -0.47 -10.92
N LEU A 57 2.78 -0.60 -9.69
CA LEU A 57 3.60 -1.74 -9.26
C LEU A 57 2.71 -2.96 -8.98
N LEU A 58 1.51 -2.74 -8.43
CA LEU A 58 0.50 -3.79 -8.30
C LEU A 58 0.10 -4.35 -9.66
N VAL A 59 -0.13 -3.50 -10.66
CA VAL A 59 -0.42 -3.93 -12.04
C VAL A 59 0.72 -4.80 -12.61
N LYS A 60 1.99 -4.45 -12.35
CA LYS A 60 3.13 -5.29 -12.78
C LYS A 60 3.14 -6.64 -12.05
N SER A 61 2.79 -6.67 -10.77
CA SER A 61 2.64 -7.91 -10.00
C SER A 61 1.54 -8.80 -10.56
N ASP A 62 0.39 -8.23 -10.92
CA ASP A 62 -0.72 -8.95 -11.54
C ASP A 62 -0.33 -9.54 -12.90
N VAL A 63 0.34 -8.77 -13.74
CA VAL A 63 0.87 -9.27 -15.02
C VAL A 63 1.84 -10.43 -14.79
N LEU A 64 2.77 -10.33 -13.83
CA LEU A 64 3.66 -11.44 -13.49
C LEU A 64 2.87 -12.69 -13.08
N ARG A 65 1.85 -12.55 -12.23
CA ARG A 65 0.97 -13.65 -11.80
C ARG A 65 0.30 -14.33 -13.00
N GLU A 66 -0.31 -13.56 -13.88
CA GLU A 66 -0.98 -14.08 -15.09
C GLU A 66 0.00 -14.83 -16.01
N GLN A 67 1.22 -14.30 -16.19
CA GLN A 67 2.24 -14.99 -16.98
C GLN A 67 2.72 -16.29 -16.32
N VAL A 68 2.84 -16.31 -14.99
CA VAL A 68 3.15 -17.54 -14.25
C VAL A 68 2.04 -18.58 -14.43
N GLU A 69 0.77 -18.19 -14.35
CA GLU A 69 -0.36 -19.09 -14.59
C GLU A 69 -0.36 -19.69 -16.00
N GLU A 70 -0.03 -18.88 -17.01
CA GLU A 70 0.14 -19.36 -18.38
C GLU A 70 1.32 -20.34 -18.52
N LEU A 71 2.44 -20.07 -17.85
CA LEU A 71 3.57 -20.99 -17.81
C LEU A 71 3.22 -22.30 -17.09
N ILE A 72 2.41 -22.27 -16.03
CA ILE A 72 1.94 -23.48 -15.34
C ILE A 72 1.17 -24.37 -16.33
N ARG A 73 0.30 -23.77 -17.16
CA ARG A 73 -0.50 -24.50 -18.17
C ARG A 73 0.34 -25.05 -19.32
N THR A 74 1.31 -24.28 -19.81
CA THR A 74 2.01 -24.60 -21.07
C THR A 74 3.38 -25.23 -20.86
N ARG A 75 4.11 -24.85 -19.81
CA ARG A 75 5.53 -25.16 -19.55
C ARG A 75 5.81 -25.23 -18.03
N PRO A 76 5.26 -26.21 -17.30
CA PRO A 76 5.29 -26.22 -15.82
C PRO A 76 6.70 -26.22 -15.22
N GLU A 77 7.68 -26.90 -15.82
CA GLU A 77 9.07 -26.84 -15.34
C GLU A 77 9.70 -25.44 -15.46
N VAL A 78 9.29 -24.65 -16.45
CA VAL A 78 9.72 -23.26 -16.61
C VAL A 78 9.07 -22.38 -15.54
N ALA A 79 7.79 -22.62 -15.22
CA ALA A 79 7.11 -21.95 -14.11
C ALA A 79 7.83 -22.20 -12.77
N LEU A 80 8.23 -23.44 -12.49
CA LEU A 80 8.99 -23.78 -11.28
C LEU A 80 10.33 -23.03 -11.21
N LYS A 81 11.06 -22.91 -12.32
CA LYS A 81 12.33 -22.15 -12.37
C LYS A 81 12.10 -20.66 -12.09
N LEU A 82 11.05 -20.06 -12.66
CA LEU A 82 10.69 -18.66 -12.40
C LEU A 82 10.27 -18.44 -10.95
N LEU A 83 9.43 -19.32 -10.39
CA LEU A 83 8.99 -19.22 -9.00
C LEU A 83 10.16 -19.35 -8.02
N ARG A 84 11.12 -20.25 -8.28
CA ARG A 84 12.36 -20.33 -7.50
C ARG A 84 13.15 -19.02 -7.54
N GLU A 85 13.22 -18.38 -8.71
CA GLU A 85 13.89 -17.08 -8.86
C GLU A 85 13.18 -16.01 -8.02
N VAL A 86 11.85 -15.95 -8.09
CA VAL A 86 11.03 -15.02 -7.27
C VAL A 86 11.27 -15.25 -5.77
N GLU A 87 11.25 -16.51 -5.32
CA GLU A 87 11.49 -16.86 -3.92
C GLU A 87 12.88 -16.44 -3.42
N SER A 88 13.89 -16.48 -4.31
CA SER A 88 15.28 -16.19 -3.96
C SER A 88 15.48 -14.76 -3.46
N TRP A 89 14.72 -13.79 -3.99
CA TRP A 89 14.79 -12.39 -3.57
C TRP A 89 13.60 -11.95 -2.70
N HIS A 90 12.45 -12.63 -2.76
CA HIS A 90 11.29 -12.28 -1.94
C HIS A 90 11.59 -12.31 -0.44
N ARG A 91 12.14 -13.44 0.06
CA ARG A 91 12.44 -13.59 1.50
C ARG A 91 13.45 -12.53 2.00
N PRO A 92 14.61 -12.31 1.36
CA PRO A 92 15.55 -11.25 1.76
C PRO A 92 14.93 -9.85 1.73
N LEU A 93 14.10 -9.52 0.74
CA LEU A 93 13.42 -8.22 0.68
C LEU A 93 12.40 -8.06 1.81
N THR A 94 11.62 -9.10 2.14
CA THR A 94 10.72 -9.06 3.30
C THR A 94 11.49 -8.78 4.58
N GLN A 95 12.62 -9.45 4.81
CA GLN A 95 13.44 -9.22 6.01
C GLN A 95 13.97 -7.79 6.07
N ARG A 96 14.47 -7.25 4.96
CA ARG A 96 14.93 -5.86 4.87
C ARG A 96 13.81 -4.85 5.12
N ALA A 97 12.62 -5.09 4.58
CA ALA A 97 11.45 -4.24 4.82
C ALA A 97 11.02 -4.27 6.29
N VAL A 98 10.99 -5.44 6.93
CA VAL A 98 10.69 -5.57 8.36
C VAL A 98 11.72 -4.82 9.21
N ALA A 99 13.02 -5.01 8.93
CA ALA A 99 14.08 -4.29 9.65
C ALA A 99 13.92 -2.77 9.50
N ALA A 100 13.70 -2.27 8.27
CA ALA A 100 13.49 -0.85 8.02
C ALA A 100 12.25 -0.31 8.78
N ALA A 101 11.12 -1.01 8.74
CA ALA A 101 9.91 -0.63 9.46
C ALA A 101 10.16 -0.57 10.98
N ARG A 102 10.87 -1.55 11.54
CA ARG A 102 11.24 -1.59 12.96
C ARG A 102 12.17 -0.43 13.33
N THR A 103 13.17 -0.12 12.51
CA THR A 103 14.05 1.04 12.70
C THR A 103 13.29 2.36 12.64
N SER A 104 12.25 2.46 11.82
CA SER A 104 11.34 3.61 11.75
C SER A 104 10.31 3.68 12.88
N GLY A 105 10.34 2.75 13.84
CA GLY A 105 9.49 2.76 15.03
C GLY A 105 8.18 1.95 14.92
N ALA A 106 7.92 1.27 13.80
CA ALA A 106 6.74 0.43 13.65
C ALA A 106 6.72 -0.69 14.70
N SER A 107 5.59 -0.93 15.36
CA SER A 107 5.42 -2.01 16.35
C SER A 107 5.33 -3.39 15.67
N TRP A 108 5.47 -4.47 16.45
CA TRP A 108 5.21 -5.82 15.93
C TRP A 108 3.75 -6.02 15.50
N THR A 109 2.82 -5.22 16.02
CA THR A 109 1.43 -5.23 15.58
C THR A 109 1.32 -4.66 14.18
N ASP A 110 1.96 -3.51 13.92
CA ASP A 110 1.95 -2.84 12.61
C ASP A 110 2.60 -3.72 11.54
N VAL A 111 3.76 -4.32 11.88
CA VAL A 111 4.45 -5.28 10.99
C VAL A 111 3.58 -6.50 10.70
N GLY A 112 2.88 -7.05 11.70
CA GLY A 112 1.97 -8.17 11.52
C GLY A 112 0.82 -7.81 10.58
N GLN A 113 0.18 -6.66 10.79
CA GLN A 113 -0.89 -6.16 9.93
C GLN A 113 -0.42 -5.98 8.47
N ALA A 114 0.73 -5.33 8.25
CA ALA A 114 1.28 -5.12 6.92
C ALA A 114 1.61 -6.43 6.17
N LEU A 115 2.00 -7.48 6.90
CA LEU A 115 2.31 -8.80 6.35
C LEU A 115 1.10 -9.75 6.28
N GLY A 116 -0.07 -9.34 6.78
CA GLY A 116 -1.25 -10.21 6.86
C GLY A 116 -1.10 -11.38 7.83
N VAL A 117 -0.30 -11.24 8.89
CA VAL A 117 -0.07 -12.27 9.92
C VAL A 117 -0.33 -11.74 11.32
N THR A 118 -0.45 -12.63 12.30
CA THR A 118 -0.60 -12.20 13.70
C THR A 118 0.67 -11.54 14.23
N ARG A 119 0.54 -10.65 15.21
CA ARG A 119 1.67 -10.04 15.95
C ARG A 119 2.67 -11.10 16.44
N GLN A 120 2.16 -12.20 17.01
CA GLN A 120 3.00 -13.28 17.53
C GLN A 120 3.78 -13.96 16.41
N ALA A 121 3.12 -14.29 15.28
CA ALA A 121 3.78 -14.90 14.13
C ALA A 121 4.86 -13.99 13.53
N ALA A 122 4.59 -12.67 13.46
CA ALA A 122 5.59 -11.70 13.02
C ALA A 122 6.80 -11.66 13.97
N HIS A 123 6.55 -11.55 15.28
CA HIS A 123 7.61 -11.52 16.28
C HIS A 123 8.46 -12.80 16.26
N GLU A 124 7.84 -13.98 16.28
CA GLU A 124 8.57 -15.26 16.24
C GLU A 124 9.44 -15.39 14.99
N ARG A 125 8.92 -14.94 13.83
CA ARG A 125 9.62 -15.04 12.55
C ARG A 125 10.77 -14.04 12.39
N PHE A 126 10.68 -12.87 13.02
CA PHE A 126 11.58 -11.74 12.73
C PHE A 126 12.28 -11.14 13.96
N ARG A 127 12.10 -11.70 15.17
CA ARG A 127 12.73 -11.20 16.40
C ARG A 127 14.26 -11.07 16.36
N GLU A 128 14.93 -11.76 15.44
CA GLU A 128 16.39 -11.69 15.26
C GLU A 128 16.84 -10.49 14.39
N LEU A 129 15.90 -9.76 13.76
CA LEU A 129 16.18 -8.61 12.88
C LEU A 129 16.13 -7.26 13.60
N GLY A 130 15.78 -7.23 14.89
CA GLY A 130 15.53 -6.00 15.65
C GLY A 130 16.18 -6.01 17.01
#